data_AF-X1J184-F1
#
_entry.id   AF-X1J184-F1
#
_cell.length_a   1.000
_cell.length_b   1.000
_cell.length_c   1.000
_cell.angle_alpha   90.00
_cell.angle_beta   90.00
_cell.angle_gamma   90.00
#
_symmetry.space_group_name_H-M   'P 1'
#
loop_
_entity.id
_entity.type
_entity.pdbx_description
1 polymer ?
#
loop_
_entity_poly.entity_id
_entity_poly.type
_entity_poly.pdbx_seq_one_letter_code
_entity_poly.pdbx_strand_id
1 'polypeptide(L)' 'GVVYSTCNNGTLYALDASSGKTLWSYTIGTGCGGHPIVIDGFILLGNQDGDFIMLQ' A
#
# COMPACT_ATOMS: atom_id res chain seq x y z
N GLY A 1 3.64 9.55 12.28
CA GLY A 1 3.27 9.58 10.84
C GLY A 1 3.19 8.15 10.33
N VAL A 2 2.63 7.93 9.14
CA VAL A 2 2.51 6.59 8.55
C VAL A 2 3.26 6.57 7.22
N VAL A 3 4.07 5.53 7.00
CA VAL A 3 4.69 5.24 5.70
C VAL A 3 3.95 4.07 5.08
N TYR A 4 3.56 4.24 3.81
CA TYR A 4 2.97 3.18 3.01
C TYR A 4 4.00 2.65 2.03
N SER A 5 4.19 1.33 2.02
CA SER A 5 5.11 0.67 1.10
C SER A 5 4.48 -0.58 0.53
N THR A 6 4.67 -0.80 -0.77
CA THR A 6 4.25 -2.01 -1.46
C THR A 6 5.43 -2.89 -1.78
N CYS A 7 5.28 -4.19 -1.54
CA CYS A 7 6.24 -5.19 -1.98
C CYS A 7 5.83 -5.81 -3.34
N ASN A 8 6.82 -6.34 -4.06
CA ASN A 8 6.63 -7.01 -5.36
C ASN A 8 5.66 -8.19 -5.30
N ASN A 9 5.38 -8.73 -4.11
CA ASN A 9 4.44 -9.83 -3.88
C ASN A 9 2.97 -9.38 -3.79
N GLY A 10 2.68 -8.08 -3.96
CA GLY A 10 1.31 -7.59 -3.86
C GLY A 10 0.82 -7.30 -2.44
N THR A 11 1.73 -7.10 -1.48
CA THR A 11 1.35 -6.70 -0.12
C THR A 11 1.63 -5.21 0.10
N LEU A 12 0.61 -4.47 0.55
CA LEU A 12 0.73 -3.12 1.07
C LEU A 12 0.96 -3.17 2.58
N TYR A 13 1.96 -2.44 3.05
CA TYR A 13 2.26 -2.27 4.47
C TYR A 13 2.05 -0.83 4.89
N ALA A 14 1.44 -0.65 6.06
CA ALA A 14 1.46 0.61 6.79
C ALA A 14 2.45 0.48 7.95
N LEU A 15 3.41 1.38 8.00
CA LEU A 15 4.47 1.40 8.98
C LEU A 15 4.37 2.66 9.83
N ASP A 16 4.63 2.54 11.13
CA ASP A 16 4.88 3.71 11.95
C ASP A 16 6.16 4.39 11.48
N ALA A 17 6.06 5.67 11.10
CA ALA A 17 7.16 6.39 10.47
C ALA A 17 8.36 6.61 11.41
N SER A 18 8.17 6.53 12.73
CA SER A 18 9.25 6.77 13.70
C SER A 18 10.04 5.50 14.04
N SER A 19 9.37 4.36 14.07
CA SER A 19 9.95 3.08 14.54
C SER A 19 10.11 2.05 13.43
N GLY A 20 9.45 2.24 12.28
CA GLY A 20 9.39 1.27 11.20
C GLY A 20 8.52 0.04 11.51
N LYS A 21 7.83 0.02 12.67
CA LYS A 21 6.97 -1.10 13.04
C LYS A 21 5.75 -1.17 12.12
N THR A 22 5.41 -2.39 11.70
CA THR A 22 4.17 -2.64 10.96
C THR A 22 2.96 -2.35 11.84
N LEU A 23 2.11 -1.42 11.38
CA LEU A 23 0.81 -1.12 11.96
C LEU A 23 -0.24 -2.09 11.43
N TRP A 24 -0.23 -2.32 10.11
CA TRP A 24 -1.08 -3.29 9.43
C TRP A 24 -0.50 -3.67 8.05
N SER A 25 -1.05 -4.73 7.46
CA SER A 25 -0.76 -5.15 6.09
C SER A 25 -2.03 -5.59 5.35
N TYR A 26 -2.08 -5.34 4.05
CA TYR A 26 -3.17 -5.76 3.17
C TYR A 26 -2.60 -6.46 1.93
N THR A 27 -3.10 -7.67 1.63
CA THR A 27 -2.67 -8.45 0.46
C THR A 27 -3.63 -8.21 -0.69
N ILE A 28 -3.11 -7.61 -1.76
CA ILE A 28 -3.81 -7.31 -3.01
C ILE A 28 -3.91 -8.57 -3.89
N GLY A 29 -2.98 -9.53 -3.75
CA GLY A 29 -3.00 -10.82 -4.43
C GLY A 29 -2.29 -10.83 -5.79
N THR A 30 -1.94 -9.66 -6.31
CA THR A 30 -1.21 -9.45 -7.57
C THR A 30 -0.06 -8.48 -7.33
N GLY A 31 1.04 -8.59 -8.07
CA GLY A 31 2.18 -7.69 -7.91
C GLY A 31 1.77 -6.21 -8.01
N CYS A 32 2.30 -5.38 -7.11
CA CYS A 32 2.11 -3.93 -7.17
C CYS A 32 3.11 -3.34 -8.17
N GLY A 33 2.63 -2.73 -9.24
CA GLY A 33 3.49 -2.02 -10.20
C GLY A 33 3.63 -0.53 -9.90
N GLY A 34 2.65 0.06 -9.19
CA GLY A 34 2.60 1.49 -8.88
C GLY A 34 3.05 1.86 -7.47
N HIS A 35 3.32 3.15 -7.25
CA HIS A 35 3.55 3.73 -5.93
C HIS A 35 2.20 4.09 -5.28
N PRO A 36 2.01 3.86 -3.97
CA PRO A 36 0.80 4.25 -3.27
C PRO A 36 0.64 5.77 -3.23
N ILE A 37 -0.57 6.26 -3.50
CA ILE A 37 -0.96 7.66 -3.37
C ILE A 37 -1.90 7.78 -2.18
N VAL A 38 -1.61 8.70 -1.27
CA VAL A 38 -2.49 9.02 -0.14
C VAL A 38 -3.26 10.29 -0.47
N ILE A 39 -4.60 10.22 -0.46
CA ILE A 39 -5.48 11.35 -0.69
C ILE A 39 -6.70 11.26 0.23
N ASP A 40 -6.96 12.31 1.00
CA ASP A 40 -8.13 12.42 1.90
C ASP A 40 -8.37 11.21 2.80
N GLY A 41 -7.30 10.59 3.32
CA GLY A 41 -7.37 9.41 4.18
C GLY A 41 -7.46 8.07 3.44
N PHE A 42 -7.57 8.09 2.12
CA PHE A 42 -7.56 6.90 1.28
C PHE A 42 -6.17 6.62 0.71
N ILE A 43 -5.93 5.35 0.40
CA ILE A 43 -4.73 4.86 -0.26
C ILE A 43 -5.13 4.28 -1.60
N LEU A 44 -4.67 4.90 -2.68
CA LEU A 44 -4.87 4.44 -4.05
C LEU A 44 -3.62 3.70 -4.54
N LEU A 45 -3.83 2.55 -5.17
CA LEU A 45 -2.75 1.77 -5.78
C LEU A 45 -3.20 1.11 -7.09
N GLY A 46 -2.31 1.11 -8.09
CA GLY A 46 -2.44 0.28 -9.29
C GLY A 46 -1.66 -1.04 -9.17
N ASN A 47 -2.26 -2.14 -9.61
CA ASN A 47 -1.57 -3.43 -9.74
C ASN A 47 -1.00 -3.64 -11.16
N GLN A 48 -0.31 -4.77 -11.38
CA GLN A 48 0.26 -5.11 -12.68
C GLN A 48 -0.78 -5.55 -13.72
N ASP A 49 -1.99 -5.92 -13.30
CA ASP A 49 -3.07 -6.35 -14.19
C ASP A 49 -3.89 -5.15 -14.74
N GLY A 50 -3.59 -3.94 -14.27
CA GLY A 50 -4.25 -2.70 -14.69
C GLY A 50 -5.43 -2.29 -13.82
N ASP A 51 -5.68 -3.00 -12.71
CA ASP A 51 -6.71 -2.64 -11.74
C ASP A 51 -6.22 -1.55 -10.78
N PHE A 52 -7.18 -0.76 -10.29
CA PHE A 52 -6.97 0.20 -9.22
C PHE A 52 -7.72 -0.22 -7.96
N ILE A 53 -7.04 -0.18 -6.83
CA ILE A 53 -7.57 -0.51 -5.52
C ILE A 53 -7.49 0.71 -4.63
N MET A 54 -8.57 0.98 -3.91
CA MET A 54 -8.68 2.07 -2.96
C MET A 54 -8.98 1.49 -1.58
N LEU A 55 -8.15 1.83 -0.60
CA LEU A 55 -8.29 1.41 0.79
C LEU A 55 -8.56 2.63 1.67
N GLN A 56 -9.36 2.45 2.71
CA GLN A 56 -9.68 3.46 3.72
C GLN A 56 -9.07 3.06 5.07
#